data_AF-A0A5B0RL61-F1
#
_entry.id   AF-A0A5B0RL61-F1
#
_cell.length_a   1.000
_cell.length_b   1.000
_cell.length_c   1.000
_cell.angle_alpha   90.00
_cell.angle_beta   90.00
_cell.angle_gamma   90.00
#
_symmetry.space_group_name_H-M   'P 1'
#
loop_
_entity.id
_entity.type
_entity.pdbx_description
1 polymer ?
#
loop_
_entity_poly.entity_id
_entity_poly.type
_entity_poly.pdbx_seq_one_letter_code
_entity_poly.pdbx_strand_id
1 'polypeptide(L)'
;MSTSEPMPGGSDCLIKFGSRADYNRFVGQLRSQLRSYLITSCQENNIEIGSPDYLAVESVLMDVFMKYTLEFIRENLLVDGRPLTPPPEFSEPSRRVNGTGSGDQPNSHHSRSNSSRSKEPKPPRTRPCDTALNERVIRQQYALYDAAVENTRKRKDLPGHIVQRIEAAAEQSTKHLHSQTKEFDQLEATRAEEAANDPRQRWDVLNAEPPNIQETQEDFTGANQAICKLIQCLPQLIQTASRAINLHDEVANALKST
;
A
#
# COMPACT_ATOMS: atom_id res chain seq x y z
N MET A 1 -37.30 -26.44 66.27
CA MET A 1 -37.18 -27.11 64.95
C MET A 1 -36.45 -26.15 64.03
N SER A 2 -35.11 -26.13 64.08
CA SER A 2 -34.29 -25.38 63.14
C SER A 2 -33.82 -26.36 62.07
N THR A 3 -34.40 -26.26 60.88
CA THR A 3 -33.97 -26.97 59.69
C THR A 3 -32.73 -26.25 59.15
N SER A 4 -31.56 -26.79 59.45
CA SER A 4 -30.31 -26.49 58.76
C SER A 4 -30.38 -27.08 57.35
N GLU A 5 -30.68 -26.26 56.35
CA GLU A 5 -30.33 -26.59 54.97
C GLU A 5 -28.81 -26.46 54.81
N PRO A 6 -28.11 -27.49 54.31
CA PRO A 6 -26.70 -27.36 53.97
C PRO A 6 -26.58 -26.52 52.69
N MET A 7 -25.83 -25.43 52.76
CA MET A 7 -25.39 -24.68 51.60
C MET A 7 -24.64 -25.60 50.62
N PRO A 8 -24.98 -25.61 49.31
CA PRO A 8 -24.20 -26.32 48.32
C PRO A 8 -22.94 -25.51 48.01
N GLY A 9 -21.85 -25.83 48.71
CA GLY A 9 -20.54 -25.21 48.53
C GLY A 9 -19.38 -26.11 48.97
N GLY A 10 -19.61 -27.42 49.04
CA GLY A 10 -18.60 -28.39 49.43
C GLY A 10 -17.95 -29.05 48.21
N SER A 11 -16.67 -28.78 48.00
CA SER A 11 -15.66 -29.82 47.73
C SER A 11 -15.75 -30.73 46.49
N ASP A 12 -16.43 -30.40 45.38
CA ASP A 12 -16.63 -31.41 44.32
C ASP A 12 -15.74 -31.35 43.07
N CYS A 13 -14.81 -30.40 42.92
CA CYS A 13 -13.94 -30.33 41.73
C CYS A 13 -12.43 -30.18 42.01
N LEU A 14 -11.91 -30.76 43.11
CA LEU A 14 -10.47 -30.72 43.38
C LEU A 14 -9.73 -31.78 42.54
N ILE A 15 -8.95 -31.32 41.56
CA ILE A 15 -8.06 -32.17 40.76
C ILE A 15 -6.75 -32.34 41.55
N LYS A 16 -6.44 -33.58 41.93
CA LYS A 16 -5.28 -33.92 42.77
C LYS A 16 -4.21 -34.62 41.96
N PHE A 17 -2.99 -34.09 42.01
CA PHE A 17 -1.79 -34.72 41.48
C PHE A 17 -0.92 -35.20 42.65
N GLY A 18 -0.52 -36.48 42.60
CA GLY A 18 0.31 -37.11 43.64
C GLY A 18 1.71 -36.50 43.74
N SER A 19 2.21 -35.94 42.64
CA SER A 19 3.51 -35.27 42.59
C SER A 19 3.55 -34.14 41.56
N ARG A 20 4.59 -33.30 41.65
CA ARG A 20 4.88 -32.29 40.61
C ARG A 20 5.18 -32.91 39.25
N ALA A 21 5.72 -34.13 39.23
CA ALA A 21 5.98 -34.86 37.99
C ALA A 21 4.67 -35.27 37.29
N ASP A 22 3.65 -35.68 38.05
CA ASP A 22 2.34 -36.04 37.51
C ASP A 22 1.62 -34.83 36.91
N TYR A 23 1.68 -33.69 37.59
CA TYR A 23 1.18 -32.42 37.04
C TYR A 23 1.90 -32.04 35.74
N ASN A 24 3.23 -32.10 35.72
CA ASN A 24 4.00 -31.77 34.50
C ASN A 24 3.68 -32.73 33.35
N ARG A 25 3.46 -34.02 33.65
CA ARG A 25 3.03 -35.02 32.67
C ARG A 25 1.65 -34.70 32.11
N PHE A 26 0.70 -34.33 32.96
CA PHE A 26 -0.63 -33.87 32.54
C PHE A 26 -0.55 -32.66 31.61
N VAL A 27 0.20 -31.62 32.01
CA VAL A 27 0.40 -30.42 31.17
C VAL A 27 1.07 -30.79 29.84
N GLY A 28 2.03 -31.71 29.84
CA GLY A 28 2.67 -32.22 28.61
C GLY A 28 1.69 -32.96 27.69
N GLN A 29 0.81 -33.79 28.25
CA GLN A 29 -0.24 -34.48 27.50
C GLN A 29 -1.25 -33.49 26.91
N LEU A 30 -1.68 -32.49 27.69
CA LEU A 30 -2.59 -31.45 27.22
C LEU A 30 -1.97 -30.66 26.05
N ARG A 31 -0.69 -30.25 26.15
CA ARG A 31 0.03 -29.61 25.04
C ARG A 31 0.07 -30.50 23.80
N SER A 32 0.36 -31.79 23.97
CA SER A 32 0.40 -32.74 22.85
C SER A 32 -0.96 -32.85 22.18
N GLN A 33 -2.05 -32.96 22.96
CA GLN A 33 -3.41 -33.07 22.41
C GLN A 33 -3.83 -31.80 21.69
N LEU A 34 -3.61 -30.62 22.28
CA LEU A 34 -3.89 -29.35 21.63
C LEU A 34 -3.10 -29.18 20.33
N ARG A 35 -1.86 -29.68 20.28
CA ARG A 35 -1.02 -29.60 19.09
C ARG A 35 -1.53 -30.52 17.99
N SER A 36 -1.93 -31.74 18.35
CA SER A 36 -2.57 -32.66 17.41
C SER A 36 -3.86 -32.07 16.84
N TYR A 37 -4.72 -31.49 17.69
CA TYR A 37 -5.95 -30.84 17.24
C TYR A 37 -5.67 -29.65 16.32
N LEU A 38 -4.69 -28.80 16.67
CA LEU A 38 -4.27 -27.68 15.83
C LEU A 38 -3.79 -28.17 14.46
N ILE A 39 -2.95 -29.19 14.41
CA ILE A 39 -2.45 -29.75 13.14
C ILE A 39 -3.61 -30.23 12.27
N THR A 40 -4.53 -31.02 12.84
CA THR A 40 -5.71 -31.51 12.10
C THR A 40 -6.57 -30.37 11.61
N SER A 41 -6.89 -29.39 12.47
CA SER A 41 -7.72 -28.24 12.11
C SER A 41 -7.07 -27.37 11.04
N CYS A 42 -5.75 -27.13 11.11
CA CYS A 42 -5.01 -26.40 10.08
C CYS A 42 -5.02 -27.16 8.74
N GLN A 43 -4.82 -28.47 8.75
CA GLN A 43 -4.91 -29.30 7.54
C GLN A 43 -6.29 -29.24 6.89
N GLU A 44 -7.36 -29.31 7.69
CA GLU A 44 -8.75 -29.19 7.22
C GLU A 44 -9.06 -27.82 6.61
N ASN A 45 -8.39 -26.77 7.08
CA ASN A 45 -8.58 -25.39 6.62
C ASN A 45 -7.54 -24.93 5.57
N ASN A 46 -6.76 -25.87 5.00
CA ASN A 46 -5.72 -25.57 4.01
C ASN A 46 -4.63 -24.60 4.51
N ILE A 47 -4.32 -24.61 5.81
CA ILE A 47 -3.22 -23.84 6.40
C ILE A 47 -1.99 -24.74 6.46
N GLU A 48 -0.91 -24.32 5.78
CA GLU A 48 0.35 -25.07 5.75
C GLU A 48 1.03 -25.11 7.12
N ILE A 49 1.48 -26.29 7.55
CA ILE A 49 2.19 -26.47 8.82
C ILE A 49 3.54 -25.77 8.74
N GLY A 50 3.82 -24.88 9.70
CA GLY A 50 5.03 -24.06 9.71
C GLY A 50 4.91 -22.73 8.96
N SER A 51 3.76 -22.45 8.33
CA SER A 51 3.44 -21.12 7.82
C SER A 51 3.39 -20.06 8.94
N PRO A 52 3.54 -18.77 8.62
CA PRO A 52 3.37 -17.69 9.59
C PRO A 52 2.02 -17.76 10.34
N ASP A 53 0.94 -18.10 9.63
CA ASP A 53 -0.39 -18.22 10.21
C ASP A 53 -0.49 -19.41 11.18
N TYR A 54 0.07 -20.56 10.80
CA TYR A 54 0.17 -21.72 11.70
C TYR A 54 0.94 -21.36 12.98
N LEU A 55 2.10 -20.70 12.85
CA LEU A 55 2.94 -20.32 14.00
C LEU A 55 2.24 -19.30 14.90
N ALA A 56 1.48 -18.36 14.32
CA ALA A 56 0.68 -17.42 15.07
C ALA A 56 -0.40 -18.13 15.89
N VAL A 57 -1.18 -19.02 15.28
CA VAL A 57 -2.22 -19.78 15.98
C VAL A 57 -1.61 -20.72 17.03
N GLU A 58 -0.50 -21.39 16.71
CA GLU A 58 0.25 -22.24 17.66
C GLU A 58 0.67 -21.44 18.89
N SER A 59 1.23 -20.24 18.71
CA SER A 59 1.64 -19.38 19.82
C SER A 59 0.46 -18.95 20.70
N VAL A 60 -0.67 -18.56 20.11
CA VAL A 60 -1.88 -18.17 20.86
C VAL A 60 -2.41 -19.37 21.65
N LEU A 61 -2.50 -20.55 21.03
CA LEU A 61 -3.04 -21.73 21.68
C LEU A 61 -2.12 -22.26 22.79
N MET A 62 -0.82 -22.32 22.52
CA MET A 62 0.17 -22.97 23.41
C MET A 62 0.68 -22.08 24.53
N ASP A 63 0.73 -20.76 24.32
CA ASP A 63 1.33 -19.83 25.27
C ASP A 63 0.31 -18.90 25.92
N VAL A 64 -0.76 -18.52 25.21
CA VAL A 64 -1.82 -17.68 25.78
C VAL A 64 -2.93 -18.56 26.38
N PHE A 65 -3.65 -19.31 25.56
CA PHE A 65 -4.81 -20.09 26.00
C PHE A 65 -4.46 -21.09 27.10
N MET A 66 -3.41 -21.89 26.88
CA MET A 66 -2.88 -22.84 27.88
C MET A 66 -2.53 -22.16 29.21
N LYS A 67 -1.86 -21.01 29.18
CA LYS A 67 -1.44 -20.28 30.39
C LYS A 67 -2.64 -19.78 31.18
N TYR A 68 -3.57 -19.11 30.52
CA TYR A 68 -4.77 -18.56 31.18
C TYR A 68 -5.75 -19.65 31.63
N THR A 69 -5.86 -20.76 30.88
CA THR A 69 -6.72 -21.89 31.28
C THR A 69 -6.18 -22.58 32.53
N LEU A 70 -4.87 -22.84 32.58
CA LEU A 70 -4.23 -23.43 33.76
C LEU A 70 -4.29 -22.51 34.98
N GLU A 71 -4.19 -21.19 34.77
CA GLU A 71 -4.38 -20.21 35.84
C GLU A 71 -5.84 -20.17 36.32
N PHE A 72 -6.81 -20.20 35.41
CA PHE A 72 -8.23 -20.20 35.74
C PHE A 72 -8.63 -21.40 36.61
N ILE A 73 -8.11 -22.59 36.28
CA ILE A 73 -8.39 -23.80 37.08
C ILE A 73 -7.46 -23.96 38.29
N ARG A 74 -6.45 -23.11 38.46
CA ARG A 74 -5.37 -23.27 39.46
C ARG A 74 -5.87 -23.47 40.87
N GLU A 75 -6.90 -22.72 41.28
CA GLU A 75 -7.50 -22.80 42.61
C GLU A 75 -8.09 -24.18 42.92
N ASN A 76 -8.43 -24.93 41.87
CA ASN A 76 -8.97 -26.28 41.96
C ASN A 76 -7.89 -27.37 41.77
N LEU A 77 -6.63 -26.99 41.57
CA LEU A 77 -5.51 -27.92 41.38
C LEU A 77 -4.67 -28.07 42.66
N LEU A 78 -4.54 -29.30 43.13
CA LEU A 78 -3.66 -29.66 44.24
C LEU A 78 -2.50 -30.53 43.74
N VAL A 79 -1.27 -30.16 44.12
CA VAL A 79 -0.06 -30.94 43.84
C VAL A 79 0.59 -31.29 45.17
N ASP A 80 0.75 -32.59 45.45
CA ASP A 80 1.27 -33.07 46.73
C ASP A 80 0.49 -32.50 47.94
N GLY A 81 -0.85 -32.44 47.77
CA GLY A 81 -1.77 -31.91 48.78
C GLY A 81 -1.73 -30.39 48.98
N ARG A 82 -0.92 -29.65 48.20
CA ARG A 82 -0.78 -28.18 48.32
C ARG A 82 -1.37 -27.47 47.09
N PRO A 83 -1.98 -26.28 47.27
CA PRO A 83 -2.39 -25.43 46.16
C PRO A 83 -1.19 -25.06 45.29
N LEU A 84 -1.41 -24.95 43.99
CA LEU A 84 -0.38 -24.54 43.06
C LEU A 84 -0.06 -23.04 43.21
N THR A 85 1.23 -22.72 43.41
CA THR A 85 1.71 -21.34 43.52
C THR A 85 1.48 -20.58 42.20
N PRO A 86 0.94 -19.36 42.22
CA PRO A 86 0.77 -18.56 41.01
C PRO A 86 2.14 -18.23 40.40
N PRO A 87 2.23 -18.15 39.06
CA PRO A 87 3.38 -17.55 38.39
C PRO A 87 3.60 -16.08 38.82
N PRO A 88 4.82 -15.54 38.70
CA PRO A 88 5.13 -14.15 39.08
C PRO A 88 4.24 -13.11 38.41
N GLU A 89 3.77 -13.40 37.19
CA GLU A 89 2.94 -12.51 36.38
C GLU A 89 1.48 -12.43 36.87
N PHE A 90 1.05 -13.41 37.66
CA PHE A 90 -0.29 -13.48 38.29
C PHE A 90 -0.22 -13.29 39.81
N SER A 91 0.96 -13.00 40.34
CA SER A 91 1.13 -12.67 41.74
C SER A 91 0.68 -11.24 41.96
N GLU A 92 -0.53 -11.03 42.48
CA GLU A 92 -0.97 -9.68 42.87
C GLU A 92 0.03 -9.09 43.88
N PRO A 93 0.54 -7.87 43.66
CA PRO A 93 1.20 -7.14 44.74
C PRO A 93 0.11 -6.87 45.78
N SER A 94 0.24 -7.50 46.95
CA SER A 94 -0.75 -7.41 48.02
C SER A 94 -1.23 -5.97 48.23
N ARG A 95 -2.49 -5.75 47.86
CA ARG A 95 -3.43 -4.72 48.31
C ARG A 95 -2.93 -3.92 49.52
N ARG A 96 -2.21 -2.81 49.31
CA ARG A 96 -2.09 -1.78 50.34
C ARG A 96 -3.34 -0.90 50.26
N VAL A 97 -4.25 -1.17 51.18
CA VAL A 97 -5.44 -0.36 51.47
C VAL A 97 -5.00 1.03 51.95
N ASN A 98 -5.54 2.06 51.28
CA ASN A 98 -5.67 3.49 51.59
C ASN A 98 -4.92 4.09 52.80
N GLY A 99 -4.18 5.17 52.51
CA GLY A 99 -3.81 6.23 53.45
C GLY A 99 -3.44 7.49 52.67
N THR A 100 -4.29 8.50 52.78
CA THR A 100 -4.21 9.86 52.22
C THR A 100 -2.87 10.58 52.41
N GLY A 101 -2.38 11.32 51.40
CA GLY A 101 -1.35 12.35 51.59
C GLY A 101 -0.59 12.73 50.32
N SER A 102 -0.85 13.94 49.83
CA SER A 102 -0.13 14.67 48.78
C SER A 102 1.30 15.04 49.23
N GLY A 103 2.28 15.10 48.32
CA GLY A 103 3.56 15.77 48.57
C GLY A 103 4.78 15.17 47.86
N ASP A 104 5.58 16.06 47.30
CA ASP A 104 6.73 15.88 46.40
C ASP A 104 7.93 15.06 46.92
N GLN A 105 8.73 14.58 45.93
CA GLN A 105 10.15 14.13 45.86
C GLN A 105 11.16 14.50 47.00
N PRO A 106 12.44 14.03 47.01
CA PRO A 106 13.14 12.95 46.27
C PRO A 106 14.12 12.09 47.14
N ASN A 107 14.84 11.15 46.51
CA ASN A 107 16.16 10.56 46.86
C ASN A 107 16.47 10.15 48.31
N SER A 108 16.67 8.84 48.52
CA SER A 108 17.70 8.38 49.46
C SER A 108 18.48 7.18 48.89
N HIS A 109 19.76 7.43 48.64
CA HIS A 109 20.79 6.41 48.67
C HIS A 109 20.84 5.81 50.09
N HIS A 110 20.80 4.49 50.23
CA HIS A 110 21.71 3.76 51.12
C HIS A 110 21.58 2.24 50.97
N SER A 111 22.76 1.61 51.01
CA SER A 111 23.03 0.27 51.55
C SER A 111 22.85 -0.95 50.65
N ARG A 112 23.98 -1.32 50.03
CA ARG A 112 24.41 -2.71 49.81
C ARG A 112 24.04 -3.60 51.00
N SER A 113 23.24 -4.63 50.74
CA SER A 113 23.17 -5.83 51.56
C SER A 113 23.24 -7.03 50.62
N ASN A 114 24.41 -7.68 50.59
CA ASN A 114 24.55 -9.02 50.04
C ASN A 114 23.79 -9.98 50.96
N SER A 115 22.66 -10.51 50.49
CA SER A 115 22.04 -11.69 51.06
C SER A 115 21.75 -12.68 49.94
N SER A 116 22.55 -13.74 49.93
CA SER A 116 22.40 -14.93 49.11
C SER A 116 21.16 -15.72 49.54
N ARG A 117 20.09 -15.75 48.72
CA ARG A 117 19.09 -16.84 48.68
C ARG A 117 17.99 -16.62 47.63
N SER A 118 18.20 -17.23 46.46
CA SER A 118 17.24 -18.06 45.72
C SER A 118 17.74 -18.16 44.26
N LYS A 119 18.20 -19.35 43.85
CA LYS A 119 18.35 -19.64 42.42
C LYS A 119 16.94 -19.91 41.90
N GLU A 120 16.20 -18.87 41.59
CA GLU A 120 14.99 -19.00 40.78
C GLU A 120 15.37 -19.65 39.44
N PRO A 121 14.64 -20.68 38.96
CA PRO A 121 14.83 -21.16 37.61
C PRO A 121 14.41 -20.03 36.68
N LYS A 122 15.36 -19.48 35.91
CA LYS A 122 15.07 -18.51 34.86
C LYS A 122 13.94 -19.07 33.98
N PRO A 123 12.91 -18.28 33.63
CA PRO A 123 11.88 -18.71 32.70
C PRO A 123 12.54 -19.20 31.39
N PRO A 124 11.94 -20.18 30.69
CA PRO A 124 12.47 -20.67 29.43
C PRO A 124 12.72 -19.47 28.52
N ARG A 125 13.97 -19.32 28.06
CA ARG A 125 14.43 -18.20 27.24
C ARG A 125 13.48 -18.03 26.05
N THR A 126 12.52 -17.12 26.15
CA THR A 126 11.99 -16.44 24.97
C THR A 126 13.21 -15.86 24.27
N ARG A 127 13.26 -16.00 22.94
CA ARG A 127 14.40 -15.53 22.14
C ARG A 127 14.74 -14.11 22.59
N PRO A 128 16.02 -13.79 22.90
CA PRO A 128 16.37 -12.42 23.25
C PRO A 128 15.83 -11.51 22.15
N CYS A 129 15.06 -10.47 22.53
CA CYS A 129 14.70 -9.43 21.57
C CYS A 129 16.01 -8.93 20.98
N ASP A 130 16.23 -9.23 19.70
CA ASP A 130 17.41 -8.78 18.98
C ASP A 130 17.29 -7.26 18.86
N THR A 131 18.00 -6.56 19.75
CA THR A 131 17.98 -5.10 19.82
C THR A 131 18.44 -4.48 18.51
N ALA A 132 19.36 -5.13 17.79
CA ALA A 132 19.83 -4.67 16.50
C ALA A 132 18.76 -4.83 15.40
N LEU A 133 17.99 -5.93 15.45
CA LEU A 133 16.84 -6.10 14.57
C LEU A 133 15.75 -5.07 14.89
N ASN A 134 15.43 -4.87 16.17
CA ASN A 134 14.44 -3.89 16.61
C ASN A 134 14.81 -2.47 16.17
N GLU A 135 16.07 -2.05 16.37
CA GLU A 135 16.56 -0.76 15.89
C GLU A 135 16.48 -0.64 14.36
N ARG A 136 16.77 -1.72 13.62
CA ARG A 136 16.69 -1.72 12.15
C ARG A 136 15.25 -1.58 11.66
N VAL A 137 14.31 -2.26 12.31
CA VAL A 137 12.87 -2.14 12.03
C VAL A 137 12.40 -0.72 12.30
N ILE A 138 12.78 -0.12 13.43
CA ILE A 138 12.44 1.26 13.77
C ILE A 138 13.00 2.23 12.72
N ARG A 139 14.28 2.09 12.34
CA ARG A 139 14.89 2.93 11.29
C ARG A 139 14.20 2.78 9.94
N GLN A 140 13.82 1.55 9.56
CA GLN A 140 13.07 1.31 8.32
C GLN A 140 11.67 1.92 8.37
N GLN A 141 10.97 1.85 9.50
CA GLN A 141 9.66 2.48 9.65
C GLN A 141 9.77 4.00 9.47
N TYR A 142 10.73 4.66 10.12
CA TYR A 142 10.95 6.09 9.90
C TYR A 142 11.31 6.43 8.44
N ALA A 143 12.20 5.66 7.82
CA ALA A 143 12.56 5.88 6.42
C ALA A 143 11.36 5.71 5.46
N LEU A 144 10.47 4.75 5.74
CA LEU A 144 9.23 4.55 4.98
C LEU A 144 8.26 5.72 5.17
N TYR A 145 8.09 6.22 6.39
CA TYR A 145 7.25 7.37 6.67
C TYR A 145 7.78 8.64 5.98
N ASP A 146 9.08 8.92 6.10
CA ASP A 146 9.70 10.07 5.44
C ASP A 146 9.57 10.00 3.91
N ALA A 147 9.80 8.82 3.34
CA ALA A 147 9.61 8.59 1.91
C ALA A 147 8.15 8.78 1.48
N ALA A 148 7.16 8.34 2.28
CA ALA A 148 5.74 8.50 1.99
C ALA A 148 5.31 9.98 2.02
N VAL A 149 5.80 10.74 3.00
CA VAL A 149 5.54 12.19 3.11
C VAL A 149 6.15 12.92 1.90
N GLU A 150 7.41 12.62 1.57
CA GLU A 150 8.10 13.24 0.44
C GLU A 150 7.43 12.90 -0.90
N ASN A 151 6.98 11.64 -1.08
CA ASN A 151 6.26 11.23 -2.27
C ASN A 151 4.91 11.97 -2.39
N THR A 152 4.18 12.10 -1.29
CA THR A 152 2.92 12.85 -1.25
C THR A 152 3.14 14.32 -1.62
N ARG A 153 4.19 14.95 -1.08
CA ARG A 153 4.58 16.32 -1.42
C ARG A 153 4.91 16.46 -2.90
N LYS A 154 5.74 15.56 -3.45
CA LYS A 154 6.08 15.54 -4.87
C LYS A 154 4.85 15.36 -5.76
N ARG A 155 3.96 14.41 -5.44
CA ARG A 155 2.72 14.20 -6.22
C ARG A 155 1.82 15.43 -6.25
N LYS A 156 1.81 16.22 -5.17
CA LYS A 156 1.03 17.45 -5.08
C LYS A 156 1.69 18.62 -5.81
N ASP A 157 2.95 18.89 -5.51
CA ASP A 157 3.59 20.16 -5.88
C ASP A 157 4.38 20.08 -7.19
N LEU A 158 4.93 18.90 -7.52
CA LEU A 158 5.80 18.72 -8.70
C LEU A 158 5.07 18.93 -10.03
N PRO A 159 3.84 18.43 -10.25
CA PRO A 159 3.12 18.68 -11.50
C PRO A 159 2.92 20.17 -11.76
N GLY A 160 2.56 20.95 -10.73
CA GLY A 160 2.39 22.40 -10.84
C GLY A 160 3.69 23.10 -11.24
N HIS A 161 4.81 22.73 -10.62
CA HIS A 161 6.12 23.30 -10.98
C HIS A 161 6.58 22.91 -12.39
N ILE A 162 6.26 21.70 -12.86
CA ILE A 162 6.54 21.28 -14.24
C ILE A 162 5.72 22.11 -15.23
N VAL A 163 4.42 22.27 -14.99
CA VAL A 163 3.53 23.06 -15.85
C VAL A 163 4.03 24.50 -15.94
N GLN A 164 4.33 25.15 -14.81
CA GLN A 164 4.88 26.51 -14.79
C GLN A 164 6.16 26.65 -15.62
N ARG A 165 7.06 25.65 -15.56
CA ARG A 165 8.30 25.66 -16.34
C ARG A 165 8.05 25.49 -17.84
N ILE A 166 7.08 24.65 -18.21
CA ILE A 166 6.67 24.45 -19.61
C ILE A 166 6.00 25.71 -20.15
N GLU A 167 5.09 26.32 -19.38
CA GLU A 167 4.42 27.57 -19.76
C GLU A 167 5.42 28.71 -19.97
N ALA A 168 6.36 28.90 -19.04
CA ALA A 168 7.41 29.90 -19.19
C ALA A 168 8.28 29.67 -20.44
N ALA A 169 8.63 28.42 -20.73
CA ALA A 169 9.39 28.08 -21.94
C ALA A 169 8.58 28.29 -23.22
N ALA A 170 7.29 27.94 -23.21
CA ALA A 170 6.38 28.16 -24.32
C ALA A 170 6.21 29.65 -24.60
N GLU A 171 5.96 30.46 -23.58
CA GLU A 171 5.88 31.91 -23.71
C GLU A 171 7.15 32.52 -24.29
N GLN A 172 8.32 32.07 -23.84
CA GLN A 172 9.61 32.52 -24.36
C GLN A 172 9.75 32.18 -25.86
N SER A 173 9.38 30.96 -26.25
CA SER A 173 9.39 30.52 -27.64
C SER A 173 8.43 31.34 -28.51
N THR A 174 7.19 31.55 -28.04
CA THR A 174 6.20 32.35 -28.76
C THR A 174 6.68 33.80 -28.94
N LYS A 175 7.25 34.41 -27.90
CA LYS A 175 7.82 35.77 -27.99
C LYS A 175 8.96 35.85 -29.01
N HIS A 176 9.83 34.83 -29.04
CA HIS A 176 10.93 34.76 -30.00
C HIS A 176 10.42 34.62 -31.44
N LEU A 177 9.52 33.67 -31.70
CA LEU A 177 8.92 33.47 -33.02
C LEU A 177 8.18 34.73 -33.50
N HIS A 178 7.41 35.37 -32.62
CA HIS A 178 6.70 36.60 -32.96
C HIS A 178 7.65 37.75 -33.33
N SER A 179 8.81 37.85 -32.66
CA SER A 179 9.85 38.82 -33.03
C SER A 179 10.42 38.54 -34.42
N GLN A 180 10.72 37.27 -34.74
CA GLN A 180 11.22 36.87 -36.05
C GLN A 180 10.20 37.11 -37.17
N THR A 181 8.92 36.79 -36.94
CA THR A 181 7.86 37.06 -37.91
C THR A 181 7.76 38.56 -38.19
N LYS A 182 7.81 39.41 -37.16
CA LYS A 182 7.80 40.87 -37.34
C LYS A 182 8.98 41.37 -38.17
N GLU A 183 10.17 40.82 -37.98
CA GLU A 183 11.34 41.16 -38.80
C GLU A 183 11.15 40.72 -40.26
N PHE A 184 10.60 39.52 -40.48
CA PHE A 184 10.32 39.03 -41.83
C PHE A 184 9.27 39.87 -42.54
N ASP A 185 8.16 40.19 -41.87
CA ASP A 185 7.09 41.04 -42.42
C ASP A 185 7.62 42.44 -42.79
N GLN A 186 8.53 43.01 -41.98
CA GLN A 186 9.18 44.28 -42.29
C GLN A 186 10.10 44.18 -43.51
N LEU A 187 10.89 43.11 -43.61
CA LEU A 187 11.75 42.87 -44.77
C LEU A 187 10.94 42.62 -46.05
N GLU A 188 9.83 41.90 -45.96
CA GLU A 188 8.93 41.65 -47.08
C GLU A 188 8.19 42.92 -47.52
N ALA A 189 7.72 43.74 -46.58
CA ALA A 189 7.15 45.06 -46.89
C ALA A 189 8.17 45.97 -47.58
N THR A 190 9.41 46.00 -47.10
CA THR A 190 10.50 46.77 -47.72
C THR A 190 10.80 46.26 -49.13
N ARG A 191 10.87 44.94 -49.32
CA ARG A 191 11.07 44.32 -50.65
C ARG A 191 9.91 44.63 -51.60
N ALA A 192 8.67 44.61 -51.11
CA ALA A 192 7.50 44.94 -51.92
C ALA A 192 7.51 46.42 -52.37
N GLU A 193 7.93 47.33 -51.50
CA GLU A 193 8.15 48.75 -51.85
C GLU A 193 9.29 48.92 -52.87
N GLU A 194 10.38 48.18 -52.74
CA GLU A 194 11.49 48.18 -53.70
C GLU A 194 11.07 47.62 -55.07
N ALA A 195 10.32 46.51 -55.08
CA ALA A 195 9.78 45.88 -56.28
C ALA A 195 8.78 46.80 -57.02
N ALA A 196 7.90 47.48 -56.28
CA ALA A 196 6.96 48.45 -56.85
C ALA A 196 7.66 49.65 -57.53
N ASN A 197 8.89 49.96 -57.10
CA ASN A 197 9.69 51.06 -57.64
C ASN A 197 10.80 50.60 -58.60
N ASP A 198 10.93 49.30 -58.91
CA ASP A 198 11.98 48.78 -59.80
C ASP A 198 11.61 48.94 -61.29
N PRO A 199 12.32 49.79 -62.07
CA PRO A 199 12.05 49.99 -63.48
C PRO A 199 12.31 48.76 -64.36
N ARG A 200 12.96 47.70 -63.86
CA ARG A 200 13.22 46.46 -64.61
C ARG A 200 12.01 45.54 -64.69
N GLN A 201 11.10 45.57 -63.72
CA GLN A 201 9.89 44.72 -63.75
C GLN A 201 8.94 45.06 -64.92
N ARG A 202 8.91 46.32 -65.37
CA ARG A 202 8.17 46.72 -66.59
C ARG A 202 8.72 46.04 -67.85
N TRP A 203 10.00 45.71 -67.89
CA TRP A 203 10.63 45.07 -69.03
C TRP A 203 10.26 43.58 -69.15
N ASP A 204 10.14 42.88 -68.01
CA ASP A 204 9.78 41.46 -67.98
C ASP A 204 8.31 41.23 -68.37
N VAL A 205 7.39 42.12 -67.97
CA VAL A 205 5.97 42.04 -68.37
C VAL A 205 5.77 42.31 -69.86
N LEU A 206 6.58 43.19 -70.46
CA LEU A 206 6.52 43.51 -71.89
C LEU A 206 7.15 42.44 -72.79
N ASN A 207 8.02 41.59 -72.24
CA ASN A 207 8.74 40.55 -72.99
C ASN A 207 8.40 39.12 -72.53
N ALA A 208 7.42 38.95 -71.64
CA ALA A 208 6.97 37.62 -71.23
C ALA A 208 6.43 36.86 -72.45
N GLU A 209 6.99 35.68 -72.69
CA GLU A 209 6.57 34.79 -73.77
C GLU A 209 5.09 34.41 -73.56
N PRO A 210 4.24 34.47 -74.60
CA PRO A 210 2.82 34.15 -74.44
C PRO A 210 2.68 32.70 -73.94
N PRO A 211 1.80 32.44 -72.96
CA PRO A 211 1.68 31.12 -72.35
C PRO A 211 1.34 30.07 -73.41
N ASN A 212 2.00 28.91 -73.33
CA ASN A 212 1.79 27.78 -74.23
C ASN A 212 0.33 27.29 -74.08
N ILE A 213 -0.52 27.75 -74.99
CA ILE A 213 -1.96 27.48 -75.00
C ILE A 213 -2.24 25.98 -74.98
N GLN A 214 -1.35 25.18 -75.59
CA GLN A 214 -1.51 23.73 -75.68
C GLN A 214 -1.29 23.04 -74.33
N GLU A 215 -0.24 23.43 -73.60
CA GLU A 215 0.04 22.93 -72.25
C GLU A 215 -1.07 23.31 -71.26
N THR A 216 -1.56 24.56 -71.34
CA THR A 216 -2.67 25.02 -70.50
C THR A 216 -3.97 24.25 -70.79
N GLN A 217 -4.19 23.86 -72.05
CA GLN A 217 -5.36 23.09 -72.44
C GLN A 217 -5.25 21.60 -72.05
N GLU A 218 -4.04 21.04 -72.08
CA GLU A 218 -3.75 19.71 -71.56
C GLU A 218 -3.97 19.64 -70.04
N ASP A 219 -3.50 20.65 -69.30
CA ASP A 219 -3.72 20.77 -67.85
C ASP A 219 -5.21 20.87 -67.49
N PHE A 220 -5.95 21.72 -68.21
CA PHE A 220 -7.40 21.85 -68.01
C PHE A 220 -8.14 20.53 -68.31
N THR A 221 -7.72 19.81 -69.36
CA THR A 221 -8.32 18.52 -69.73
C THR A 221 -7.99 17.43 -68.70
N GLY A 222 -6.76 17.40 -68.21
CA GLY A 222 -6.30 16.50 -67.15
C GLY A 222 -7.05 16.73 -65.84
N ALA A 223 -7.19 17.99 -65.43
CA ALA A 223 -7.96 18.36 -64.24
C ALA A 223 -9.44 17.94 -64.36
N ASN A 224 -10.08 18.18 -65.51
CA ASN A 224 -11.46 17.74 -65.73
C ASN A 224 -11.61 16.22 -65.69
N GLN A 225 -10.67 15.46 -66.26
CA GLN A 225 -10.71 13.99 -66.15
C GLN A 225 -10.56 13.52 -64.70
N ALA A 226 -9.68 14.14 -63.92
CA ALA A 226 -9.49 13.81 -62.51
C ALA A 226 -10.76 14.10 -61.69
N ILE A 227 -11.41 15.24 -61.92
CA ILE A 227 -12.68 15.60 -61.28
C ILE A 227 -13.78 14.61 -61.65
N CYS A 228 -13.91 14.24 -62.92
CA CYS A 228 -14.91 13.26 -63.36
C CYS A 228 -14.70 11.89 -62.71
N LYS A 229 -13.45 11.41 -62.60
CA LYS A 229 -13.13 10.16 -61.90
C LYS A 229 -13.49 10.25 -60.41
N LEU A 230 -13.19 11.36 -59.75
CA LEU A 230 -13.53 11.57 -58.35
C LEU A 230 -15.05 11.52 -58.13
N ILE A 231 -15.83 12.19 -58.98
CA ILE A 231 -17.30 12.18 -58.93
C ILE A 231 -17.85 10.75 -59.10
N GLN A 232 -17.26 9.95 -59.98
CA GLN A 232 -17.67 8.55 -60.18
C GLN A 232 -17.34 7.64 -58.98
N CYS A 233 -16.24 7.89 -58.28
CA CYS A 233 -15.80 7.07 -57.14
C CYS A 233 -16.48 7.46 -55.81
N LEU A 234 -16.98 8.70 -55.69
CA LEU A 234 -17.60 9.21 -54.46
C LEU A 234 -18.76 8.35 -53.91
N PRO A 235 -19.72 7.86 -54.72
CA PRO A 235 -20.80 7.01 -54.23
C PRO A 235 -20.32 5.70 -53.61
N GLN A 236 -19.31 5.06 -54.21
CA GLN A 236 -18.72 3.84 -53.68
C GLN A 236 -18.01 4.10 -52.35
N LEU A 237 -17.27 5.21 -52.25
CA LEU A 237 -16.60 5.61 -51.01
C LEU A 237 -17.61 5.83 -49.88
N ILE A 238 -18.71 6.54 -50.15
CA ILE A 238 -19.79 6.76 -49.18
C ILE A 238 -20.40 5.43 -48.72
N GLN A 239 -20.70 4.52 -49.66
CA GLN A 239 -21.27 3.22 -49.32
C GLN A 239 -20.31 2.38 -48.46
N THR A 240 -19.01 2.41 -48.78
CA THR A 240 -17.99 1.66 -48.05
C THR A 240 -17.79 2.24 -46.63
N ALA A 241 -17.78 3.56 -46.50
CA ALA A 241 -17.69 4.25 -45.22
C ALA A 241 -18.91 3.95 -44.34
N SER A 242 -20.13 4.05 -44.87
CA SER A 242 -21.36 3.72 -44.13
C SER A 242 -21.38 2.27 -43.66
N ARG A 243 -20.90 1.33 -44.49
CA ARG A 243 -20.79 -0.08 -44.09
C ARG A 243 -19.77 -0.29 -42.97
N ALA A 244 -18.63 0.41 -43.02
CA ALA A 244 -17.61 0.33 -41.98
C ALA A 244 -18.11 0.90 -40.64
N ILE A 245 -18.87 1.99 -40.67
CA ILE A 245 -19.51 2.58 -39.48
C ILE A 245 -20.50 1.58 -38.86
N ASN A 246 -21.39 0.99 -39.67
CA ASN A 246 -22.37 0.03 -39.18
C ASN A 246 -21.70 -1.21 -38.54
N LEU A 247 -20.65 -1.74 -39.17
CA LEU A 247 -19.88 -2.86 -38.61
C LEU A 247 -19.20 -2.51 -37.29
N HIS A 248 -18.68 -1.29 -37.17
CA HIS A 248 -18.09 -0.81 -35.92
C HIS A 248 -19.14 -0.74 -34.80
N ASP A 249 -20.33 -0.23 -35.09
CA ASP A 249 -21.42 -0.15 -34.11
C ASP A 249 -21.95 -1.55 -33.72
N GLU A 250 -22.03 -2.50 -34.65
CA GLU A 250 -22.37 -3.89 -34.37
C GLU A 250 -21.35 -4.55 -33.41
N VAL A 251 -20.04 -4.38 -33.67
CA VAL A 251 -18.97 -4.90 -32.81
C VAL A 251 -18.98 -4.23 -31.42
N ALA A 252 -19.14 -2.91 -31.37
CA ALA A 252 -19.18 -2.17 -30.12
C ALA A 252 -20.40 -2.53 -29.25
N ASN A 253 -21.54 -2.84 -29.86
CA ASN A 253 -22.74 -3.30 -29.15
C ASN A 253 -22.61 -4.75 -28.67
N ALA A 254 -22.00 -5.64 -29.46
CA ALA A 254 -21.74 -7.02 -29.05
C ALA A 254 -20.81 -7.09 -27.81
N LEU A 255 -19.79 -6.23 -27.74
CA LEU A 255 -18.86 -6.14 -26.61
C LEU A 255 -19.47 -5.56 -25.33
N LYS A 256 -20.56 -4.79 -25.42
CA LYS A 256 -21.28 -4.25 -24.25
C LYS A 256 -22.31 -5.23 -23.67
N SER A 257 -22.68 -6.26 -24.42
CA SER A 257 -23.66 -7.28 -24.02
C SER A 257 -23.05 -8.54 -23.38
N THR A 258 -21.72 -8.61 -23.30
CA THR A 258 -20.94 -9.65 -22.58
C THR A 258 -20.37 -9.10 -21.28
#